data_AF-A0AAV6XNH6-F1
#
_entry.id   AF-A0AAV6XNH6-F1
#
_cell.length_a   1.000
_cell.length_b   1.000
_cell.length_c   1.000
_cell.angle_alpha   90.00
_cell.angle_beta   90.00
_cell.angle_gamma   90.00
#
_symmetry.space_group_name_H-M   'P 1'
#
loop_
_entity.id
_entity.type
_entity.pdbx_description
1 polymer ?
#
loop_
_entity_poly.entity_id
_entity_poly.type
_entity_poly.pdbx_seq_one_letter_code
_entity_poly.pdbx_strand_id
1 'polypeptide(L)'
;MMTNQVAWLYNIRGTDVSYSPVVHAYAIVTLTSAFFYVDKRKVSSEVSSYMEKNGIELRDYSSVSSDASVLASGELTPSNPAKESASDILKKPQNGSGETGVPVNDNSAEGESGKNLIWVDPATCCFSLYTKLNRDKVFLQSSPLALAKALKNPVELEGLKNAHIRDGAAVVQYLVWLDKQMQELYGASGYFVESEVNRKVQLRTTRLTEVSVSDKLEEFRASKQHFKGLSFPTISSVGPNGAIIHYGPEVETCAELDPNRMYLFDSGAQYVDGTTDITRTVHFGKPTSHEKACYTGVLKGHIGLGNARFPNGTTGNTLDILARLPLWKYGLDYRHGTGHGIGSYLNVHEGPHQISFRPAARNVPLQPSMTVTDEPGYYEDGSFGIRLENVLIVKEADTKFNFGDKGYLSFEHITWAPYQTKLMEVSLLVPEEIEWLNKYHSRCREILAPYLNASEMEWLKEATEPIGA
;
A
#
# COMPACT_ATOMS: atom_id res chain seq x y z
N MET A 1 -5.75 14.22 -15.82
CA MET A 1 -5.74 13.35 -14.62
C MET A 1 -4.56 12.40 -14.70
N MET A 2 -4.01 11.94 -13.57
CA MET A 2 -2.97 10.90 -13.51
C MET A 2 -3.53 9.53 -13.93
N THR A 3 -2.67 8.63 -14.44
CA THR A 3 -3.08 7.33 -15.01
C THR A 3 -3.83 6.41 -14.03
N ASN A 4 -3.43 6.35 -12.75
CA ASN A 4 -4.17 5.59 -11.73
C ASN A 4 -5.57 6.17 -11.44
N GLN A 5 -5.73 7.49 -11.50
CA GLN A 5 -7.04 8.12 -11.34
C GLN A 5 -7.95 7.85 -12.53
N VAL A 6 -7.41 7.84 -13.75
CA VAL A 6 -8.17 7.43 -14.96
C VAL A 6 -8.60 5.97 -14.86
N ALA A 7 -7.68 5.08 -14.44
CA ALA A 7 -7.96 3.67 -14.23
C ALA A 7 -9.06 3.41 -13.18
N TRP A 8 -9.02 4.13 -12.06
CA TRP A 8 -10.04 4.06 -11.01
C TRP A 8 -11.39 4.63 -11.50
N LEU A 9 -11.38 5.84 -12.08
CA LEU A 9 -12.60 6.54 -12.53
C LEU A 9 -13.42 5.69 -13.52
N TYR A 10 -12.75 5.03 -14.45
CA TYR A 10 -13.41 4.24 -15.50
C TYR A 10 -13.39 2.73 -15.25
N ASN A 11 -12.98 2.26 -14.06
CA ASN A 11 -12.89 0.84 -13.72
C ASN A 11 -12.16 -0.02 -14.76
N ILE A 12 -11.04 0.49 -15.27
CA ILE A 12 -10.17 -0.22 -16.22
C ILE A 12 -8.80 -0.48 -15.62
N ARG A 13 -8.08 -1.43 -16.19
CA ARG A 13 -6.70 -1.77 -15.85
C ARG A 13 -5.92 -2.07 -17.13
N GLY A 14 -4.60 -1.99 -17.07
CA GLY A 14 -3.72 -2.42 -18.15
C GLY A 14 -2.29 -2.62 -17.67
N THR A 15 -1.34 -2.64 -18.59
CA THR A 15 0.04 -3.08 -18.34
C THR A 15 1.06 -2.14 -18.95
N ASP A 16 0.72 -0.85 -19.08
CA ASP A 16 1.59 0.14 -19.72
C ASP A 16 2.77 0.57 -18.83
N VAL A 17 2.63 0.37 -17.53
CA VAL A 17 3.66 0.70 -16.52
C VAL A 17 3.97 -0.58 -15.75
N SER A 18 5.25 -0.96 -15.68
CA SER A 18 5.66 -2.13 -14.91
C SER A 18 5.15 -2.03 -13.46
N TYR A 19 4.66 -3.14 -12.94
CA TYR A 19 4.19 -3.30 -11.54
C TYR A 19 2.95 -2.49 -11.13
N SER A 20 2.44 -1.60 -12.00
CA SER A 20 1.24 -0.80 -11.74
C SER A 20 0.21 -1.09 -12.84
N PRO A 21 -0.99 -1.61 -12.48
CA PRO A 21 -1.98 -2.07 -13.45
C PRO A 21 -2.76 -0.90 -14.11
N VAL A 22 -2.04 0.06 -14.68
CA VAL A 22 -2.56 1.31 -15.26
C VAL A 22 -2.31 1.37 -16.77
N VAL A 23 -3.00 2.30 -17.42
CA VAL A 23 -2.90 2.56 -18.86
C VAL A 23 -2.42 3.99 -19.07
N HIS A 24 -1.55 4.24 -20.06
CA HIS A 24 -1.26 5.59 -20.52
C HIS A 24 -2.52 6.18 -21.16
N ALA A 25 -3.16 7.08 -20.42
CA ALA A 25 -4.41 7.68 -20.83
C ALA A 25 -4.64 9.05 -20.19
N TYR A 26 -5.57 9.80 -20.76
CA TYR A 26 -6.15 10.98 -20.14
C TYR A 26 -7.66 10.84 -19.98
N ALA A 27 -8.23 11.64 -19.10
CA ALA A 27 -9.66 11.82 -18.97
C ALA A 27 -9.99 13.31 -18.90
N ILE A 28 -11.05 13.69 -19.60
CA ILE A 28 -11.74 14.98 -19.43
C ILE A 28 -13.18 14.65 -19.05
N VAL A 29 -13.65 15.23 -17.96
CA VAL A 29 -15.04 15.10 -17.50
C VAL A 29 -15.62 16.50 -17.40
N THR A 30 -16.75 16.71 -18.07
CA THR A 30 -17.56 17.92 -18.01
C THR A 30 -18.83 17.63 -17.22
N LEU A 31 -19.67 18.65 -17.00
CA LEU A 31 -20.95 18.46 -16.32
C LEU A 31 -21.90 17.49 -17.04
N THR A 32 -21.72 17.28 -18.35
CA THR A 32 -22.67 16.53 -19.20
C THR A 32 -22.01 15.41 -20.00
N SER A 33 -20.69 15.23 -19.92
CA SER A 33 -19.96 14.31 -20.81
C SER A 33 -18.64 13.83 -20.20
N ALA A 34 -18.24 12.61 -20.54
CA ALA A 34 -16.97 12.00 -20.14
C ALA A 34 -16.19 11.50 -21.36
N PHE A 35 -14.89 11.80 -21.39
CA PHE A 35 -14.00 11.47 -22.50
C PHE A 35 -12.80 10.67 -22.00
N PHE A 36 -12.59 9.49 -22.58
CA PHE A 36 -11.45 8.63 -22.29
C PHE A 36 -10.48 8.61 -23.48
N TYR A 37 -9.29 9.17 -23.28
CA TYR A 37 -8.26 9.33 -24.30
C TYR A 37 -7.21 8.23 -24.14
N VAL A 38 -7.14 7.31 -25.10
CA VAL A 38 -6.27 6.13 -25.04
C VAL A 38 -5.86 5.68 -26.44
N ASP A 39 -4.75 4.94 -26.56
CA ASP A 39 -4.42 4.22 -27.79
C ASP A 39 -5.48 3.13 -28.03
N LYS A 40 -6.33 3.35 -29.04
CA LYS A 40 -7.49 2.48 -29.33
C LYS A 40 -7.09 1.03 -29.62
N ARG A 41 -5.85 0.76 -30.03
CA ARG A 41 -5.35 -0.60 -30.27
C ARG A 41 -5.28 -1.43 -28.98
N LYS A 42 -5.24 -0.78 -27.82
CA LYS A 42 -5.19 -1.41 -26.49
C LYS A 42 -6.58 -1.72 -25.93
N VAL A 43 -7.64 -1.22 -26.57
CA VAL A 43 -9.00 -1.30 -26.05
C VAL A 43 -9.67 -2.56 -26.58
N SER A 44 -10.07 -3.46 -25.68
CA SER A 44 -10.82 -4.66 -26.04
C SER A 44 -12.26 -4.33 -26.44
N SER A 45 -12.96 -5.27 -27.06
CA SER A 45 -14.39 -5.14 -27.37
C SER A 45 -15.24 -5.01 -26.09
N GLU A 46 -14.85 -5.71 -25.03
CA GLU A 46 -15.49 -5.61 -23.71
C GLU A 46 -15.36 -4.20 -23.13
N VAL A 47 -14.15 -3.63 -23.11
CA VAL A 47 -13.92 -2.26 -22.63
C VAL A 47 -14.68 -1.27 -23.50
N SER A 48 -14.65 -1.43 -24.83
CA SER A 48 -15.39 -0.55 -25.75
C SER A 48 -16.89 -0.55 -25.46
N SER A 49 -17.48 -1.74 -25.26
CA SER A 49 -18.90 -1.90 -24.91
C SER A 49 -19.22 -1.30 -23.54
N TYR A 50 -18.33 -1.48 -22.55
CA TYR A 50 -18.46 -0.87 -21.23
C TYR A 50 -18.47 0.66 -21.31
N MET A 51 -17.53 1.26 -22.07
CA MET A 51 -17.47 2.72 -22.23
C MET A 51 -18.74 3.25 -22.88
N GLU A 52 -19.19 2.62 -23.98
CA GLU A 52 -20.42 3.02 -24.67
C GLU A 52 -21.65 2.92 -23.78
N LYS A 53 -21.80 1.82 -23.02
CA LYS A 53 -22.92 1.61 -22.10
C LYS A 53 -22.98 2.66 -21.00
N ASN A 54 -21.83 3.18 -20.57
CA ASN A 54 -21.72 4.19 -19.52
C ASN A 54 -21.62 5.63 -20.06
N GLY A 55 -21.82 5.85 -21.36
CA GLY A 55 -21.76 7.19 -21.96
C GLY A 55 -20.37 7.82 -21.95
N ILE A 56 -19.31 7.00 -21.91
CA ILE A 56 -17.91 7.45 -21.94
C ILE A 56 -17.43 7.38 -23.39
N GLU A 57 -17.05 8.52 -23.94
CA GLU A 57 -16.57 8.59 -25.33
C GLU A 57 -15.09 8.23 -25.43
N LEU A 58 -14.79 7.24 -26.27
CA LEU A 58 -13.42 6.82 -26.59
C LEU A 58 -12.78 7.72 -27.67
N ARG A 59 -11.76 8.48 -27.28
CA ARG A 59 -10.95 9.33 -28.18
C ARG A 59 -9.53 8.81 -28.29
N ASP A 60 -8.87 9.16 -29.39
CA ASP A 60 -7.46 8.82 -29.57
C ASP A 60 -6.60 9.55 -28.51
N TYR A 61 -5.56 8.88 -28.01
CA TYR A 61 -4.66 9.45 -27.00
C TYR A 61 -4.14 10.84 -27.37
N SER A 62 -3.82 11.07 -28.65
CA SER A 62 -3.24 12.33 -29.13
C SER A 62 -4.25 13.48 -29.19
N SER A 63 -5.55 13.18 -29.28
CA SER A 63 -6.63 14.18 -29.41
C SER A 63 -6.86 15.00 -28.14
N VAL A 64 -6.34 14.58 -26.98
CA VAL A 64 -6.48 15.32 -25.72
C VAL A 64 -5.96 16.76 -25.81
N SER A 65 -4.93 17.01 -26.62
CA SER A 65 -4.30 18.33 -26.75
C SER A 65 -5.19 19.31 -27.51
N SER A 66 -5.80 18.86 -28.62
CA SER A 66 -6.80 19.67 -29.35
C SER A 66 -8.04 19.88 -28.51
N ASP A 67 -8.52 18.84 -27.83
CA ASP A 67 -9.73 18.89 -27.02
C ASP A 67 -9.57 19.76 -25.78
N ALA A 68 -8.38 19.82 -25.17
CA ALA A 68 -8.09 20.77 -24.11
C ALA A 68 -8.21 22.23 -24.60
N SER A 69 -7.86 22.50 -25.86
CA SER A 69 -8.01 23.84 -26.45
C SER A 69 -9.49 24.18 -26.66
N VAL A 70 -10.30 23.21 -27.11
CA VAL A 70 -11.76 23.35 -27.28
C VAL A 70 -12.48 23.44 -25.92
N LEU A 71 -11.98 22.73 -24.90
CA LEU A 71 -12.48 22.83 -23.53
C LEU A 71 -12.31 24.26 -23.00
N ALA A 72 -11.23 24.96 -23.35
CA ALA A 72 -10.97 26.33 -22.93
C ALA A 72 -12.00 27.34 -23.48
N SER A 73 -12.56 27.10 -24.68
CA SER A 73 -13.66 27.89 -25.24
C SER A 73 -15.02 27.49 -24.66
N GLY A 74 -15.14 26.34 -24.00
CA GLY A 74 -16.39 25.81 -23.46
C GLY A 74 -17.22 25.04 -24.49
N GLU A 75 -16.61 24.64 -25.61
CA GLU A 75 -17.29 24.06 -26.77
C GLU A 75 -17.02 22.56 -26.92
N LEU A 76 -16.40 21.91 -25.92
CA LEU A 76 -16.07 20.49 -26.00
C LEU A 76 -17.35 19.66 -25.85
N THR A 77 -17.85 19.13 -26.97
CA THR A 77 -19.05 18.28 -27.00
C THR A 77 -18.73 16.85 -27.42
N PRO A 78 -19.61 15.88 -27.07
CA PRO A 78 -19.54 14.53 -27.61
C PRO A 78 -19.64 14.49 -29.13
N SER A 79 -18.98 13.52 -29.76
CA SER A 79 -19.05 13.31 -31.21
C SER A 79 -20.44 12.83 -31.68
N ASN A 80 -21.23 12.25 -30.78
CA ASN A 80 -22.59 11.81 -31.06
C ASN A 80 -23.52 12.21 -29.90
N PRO A 81 -24.17 13.39 -29.98
CA PRO A 81 -24.95 13.95 -28.88
C PRO A 81 -26.25 13.16 -28.56
N ALA A 82 -26.60 12.16 -29.37
CA ALA A 82 -27.83 11.38 -29.22
C ALA A 82 -27.61 10.07 -28.45
N LYS A 83 -27.32 10.16 -27.14
CA LYS A 83 -27.68 9.15 -26.13
C LYS A 83 -27.90 9.86 -24.80
N GLU A 84 -29.12 10.35 -24.58
CA GLU A 84 -29.56 10.74 -23.24
C GLU A 84 -29.42 9.54 -22.29
N SER A 85 -28.61 9.66 -21.24
CA SER A 85 -28.98 9.14 -19.92
C SER A 85 -28.18 9.83 -18.81
N ALA A 86 -28.83 9.96 -17.65
CA ALA A 86 -28.36 10.52 -16.36
C ALA A 86 -28.69 11.98 -16.01
N SER A 87 -29.74 12.60 -16.57
CA SER A 87 -30.37 13.79 -15.95
C SER A 87 -31.60 13.48 -15.08
N ASP A 88 -32.08 12.23 -15.03
CA ASP A 88 -33.35 11.88 -14.35
C ASP A 88 -33.22 11.28 -12.94
N ILE A 89 -32.00 11.17 -12.38
CA ILE A 89 -31.81 10.57 -11.04
C ILE A 89 -31.96 11.60 -9.90
N LEU A 90 -32.01 12.91 -10.20
CA LEU A 90 -32.08 13.97 -9.17
C LEU A 90 -33.44 14.69 -9.07
N LYS A 91 -34.54 14.11 -9.56
CA LYS A 91 -35.89 14.69 -9.38
C LYS A 91 -36.91 13.69 -8.85
N LYS A 92 -36.89 13.43 -7.53
CA LYS A 92 -38.11 13.14 -6.76
C LYS A 92 -37.98 13.70 -5.34
N PRO A 93 -38.79 14.69 -4.93
CA PRO A 93 -39.09 14.93 -3.54
C PRO A 93 -40.13 13.89 -3.08
N GLN A 94 -39.84 13.15 -2.01
CA GLN A 94 -40.88 12.47 -1.26
C GLN A 94 -41.55 13.49 -0.34
N ASN A 95 -42.83 13.76 -0.59
CA ASN A 95 -43.70 14.49 0.32
C ASN A 95 -43.89 13.67 1.61
N GLY A 96 -43.41 14.21 2.72
CA GLY A 96 -43.80 13.83 4.07
C GLY A 96 -44.10 15.10 4.86
N SER A 97 -45.39 15.34 5.09
CA SER A 97 -45.94 16.44 5.89
C SER A 97 -45.54 16.36 7.37
N GLY A 98 -45.18 17.49 7.98
CA GLY A 98 -45.06 17.63 9.44
C GLY A 98 -44.36 18.92 9.87
N GLU A 99 -45.13 19.84 10.42
CA GLU A 99 -44.81 21.23 10.79
C GLU A 99 -43.76 21.40 11.90
N THR A 100 -42.96 22.48 11.83
CA THR A 100 -42.94 23.65 12.75
C THR A 100 -41.60 24.38 12.65
N GLY A 101 -41.65 25.69 12.46
CA GLY A 101 -40.51 26.49 11.98
C GLY A 101 -39.63 27.15 13.05
N VAL A 102 -38.49 27.66 12.59
CA VAL A 102 -37.77 28.83 13.12
C VAL A 102 -37.13 29.54 11.91
N PRO A 103 -37.29 30.86 11.73
CA PRO A 103 -36.71 31.56 10.59
C PRO A 103 -35.23 31.89 10.88
N VAL A 104 -34.34 31.60 9.93
CA VAL A 104 -32.98 32.14 9.93
C VAL A 104 -32.82 33.00 8.69
N ASN A 105 -32.40 34.25 8.94
CA ASN A 105 -32.28 35.34 7.99
C ASN A 105 -31.58 34.95 6.69
N ASP A 106 -32.33 35.13 5.60
CA ASP A 106 -31.86 35.10 4.23
C ASP A 106 -31.27 36.48 3.89
N ASN A 107 -29.94 36.59 3.99
CA ASN A 107 -29.22 37.70 3.36
C ASN A 107 -28.82 37.25 1.97
N SER A 108 -29.69 37.60 1.01
CA SER A 108 -29.41 37.92 -0.38
C SER A 108 -27.95 37.80 -0.82
N ALA A 109 -27.61 36.68 -1.48
CA ALA A 109 -26.56 36.67 -2.48
C ALA A 109 -27.23 36.79 -3.84
N GLU A 110 -27.29 38.03 -4.35
CA GLU A 110 -27.55 38.31 -5.75
C GLU A 110 -26.58 37.49 -6.62
N GLY A 111 -27.12 36.88 -7.68
CA GLY A 111 -26.41 35.90 -8.49
C GLY A 111 -25.13 36.45 -9.12
N GLU A 112 -24.00 35.88 -8.72
CA GLU A 112 -22.84 35.79 -9.60
C GLU A 112 -23.15 34.73 -10.67
N SER A 113 -23.19 35.17 -11.93
CA SER A 113 -23.05 34.30 -13.10
C SER A 113 -21.78 33.46 -12.93
N GLY A 114 -21.92 32.24 -12.41
CA GLY A 114 -20.82 31.36 -12.03
C GLY A 114 -19.84 31.18 -13.18
N LYS A 115 -18.58 31.56 -12.98
CA LYS A 115 -17.52 31.27 -13.94
C LYS A 115 -17.43 29.75 -14.09
N ASN A 116 -17.67 29.22 -15.29
CA ASN A 116 -17.42 27.81 -15.62
C ASN A 116 -15.89 27.57 -15.57
N LEU A 117 -15.39 27.20 -14.40
CA LEU A 117 -13.97 26.92 -14.16
C LEU A 117 -13.61 25.47 -14.55
N ILE A 118 -12.39 25.29 -15.01
CA ILE A 118 -11.78 24.00 -15.36
C ILE A 118 -10.90 23.57 -14.18
N TRP A 119 -11.28 22.48 -13.51
CA TRP A 119 -10.49 21.92 -12.42
C TRP A 119 -9.22 21.26 -12.97
N VAL A 120 -8.06 21.69 -12.49
CA VAL A 120 -6.77 21.14 -12.89
C VAL A 120 -5.96 20.82 -11.65
N ASP A 121 -5.49 19.57 -11.56
CA ASP A 121 -4.55 19.15 -10.52
C ASP A 121 -3.13 19.64 -10.86
N PRO A 122 -2.56 20.59 -10.09
CA PRO A 122 -1.25 21.15 -10.38
C PRO A 122 -0.12 20.12 -10.20
N ALA A 123 -0.33 19.04 -9.46
CA ALA A 123 0.68 18.01 -9.23
C ALA A 123 0.76 16.99 -10.38
N THR A 124 -0.32 16.82 -11.15
CA THR A 124 -0.43 15.73 -12.14
C THR A 124 -0.75 16.20 -13.56
N CYS A 125 -1.19 17.45 -13.75
CA CYS A 125 -1.35 18.02 -15.08
C CYS A 125 0.01 18.42 -15.67
N CYS A 126 0.36 17.83 -16.81
CA CYS A 126 1.57 18.22 -17.52
C CYS A 126 1.44 19.65 -18.09
N PHE A 127 2.56 20.36 -18.13
CA PHE A 127 2.60 21.75 -18.58
C PHE A 127 2.09 21.93 -20.03
N SER A 128 2.31 20.94 -20.90
CA SER A 128 1.85 20.98 -22.29
C SER A 128 0.33 21.08 -22.40
N LEU A 129 -0.43 20.34 -21.60
CA LEU A 129 -1.90 20.45 -21.56
C LEU A 129 -2.34 21.72 -20.85
N TYR A 130 -1.69 22.08 -19.74
CA TYR A 130 -2.02 23.30 -19.02
C TYR A 130 -1.93 24.55 -19.91
N THR A 131 -0.92 24.64 -20.78
CA THR A 131 -0.76 25.78 -21.70
C THR A 131 -1.85 25.89 -22.78
N LYS A 132 -2.66 24.85 -22.98
CA LYS A 132 -3.82 24.89 -23.89
C LYS A 132 -5.06 25.51 -23.25
N LEU A 133 -5.08 25.62 -21.92
CA LEU A 133 -6.22 26.13 -21.17
C LEU A 133 -6.16 27.65 -21.02
N ASN A 134 -7.34 28.28 -20.86
CA ASN A 134 -7.41 29.69 -20.49
C ASN A 134 -7.13 29.84 -18.98
N ARG A 135 -6.02 30.51 -18.64
CA ARG A 135 -5.56 30.69 -17.25
C ARG A 135 -6.62 31.33 -16.34
N ASP A 136 -7.45 32.24 -16.86
CA ASP A 136 -8.50 32.92 -16.10
C ASP A 136 -9.70 32.00 -15.79
N LYS A 137 -9.78 30.85 -16.46
CA LYS A 137 -10.80 29.82 -16.28
C LYS A 137 -10.26 28.56 -15.60
N VAL A 138 -9.00 28.51 -15.16
CA VAL A 138 -8.47 27.33 -14.48
C VAL A 138 -8.59 27.47 -12.97
N PHE A 139 -9.11 26.43 -12.33
CA PHE A 139 -9.10 26.27 -10.88
C PHE A 139 -8.05 25.21 -10.50
N LEU A 140 -6.93 25.66 -9.93
CA LEU A 140 -5.82 24.78 -9.53
C LEU A 140 -6.07 24.21 -8.14
N GLN A 141 -6.44 22.93 -8.08
CA GLN A 141 -6.60 22.20 -6.82
C GLN A 141 -6.32 20.71 -7.04
N SER A 142 -5.82 20.01 -6.01
CA SER A 142 -5.66 18.56 -6.02
C SER A 142 -6.90 17.86 -6.57
N SER A 143 -6.71 16.81 -7.36
CA SER A 143 -7.83 16.07 -7.95
C SER A 143 -8.77 15.54 -6.86
N PRO A 144 -10.10 15.72 -6.99
CA PRO A 144 -11.06 15.16 -6.04
C PRO A 144 -11.02 13.61 -6.04
N LEU A 145 -10.55 13.01 -7.14
CA LEU A 145 -10.38 11.56 -7.25
C LEU A 145 -9.26 11.04 -6.34
N ALA A 146 -8.29 11.88 -5.96
CA ALA A 146 -7.22 11.46 -5.07
C ALA A 146 -7.79 11.05 -3.70
N LEU A 147 -8.64 11.87 -3.10
CA LEU A 147 -9.28 11.55 -1.83
C LEU A 147 -10.34 10.45 -2.00
N ALA A 148 -11.15 10.50 -3.07
CA ALA A 148 -12.22 9.53 -3.29
C ALA A 148 -11.70 8.08 -3.34
N LYS A 149 -10.62 7.81 -4.08
CA LYS A 149 -10.03 6.45 -4.16
C LYS A 149 -9.23 6.06 -2.90
N ALA A 150 -8.78 7.05 -2.12
CA ALA A 150 -8.07 6.79 -0.87
C ALA A 150 -8.99 6.22 0.20
N LEU A 151 -10.28 6.54 0.16
CA LEU A 151 -11.36 6.02 1.00
C LEU A 151 -11.97 4.77 0.36
N LYS A 152 -11.58 3.58 0.83
CA LYS A 152 -11.98 2.33 0.19
C LYS A 152 -13.41 1.99 0.58
N ASN A 153 -14.22 1.61 -0.39
CA ASN A 153 -15.55 1.08 -0.09
C ASN A 153 -15.44 -0.33 0.55
N PRO A 154 -16.52 -0.87 1.15
CA PRO A 154 -16.48 -2.17 1.80
C PRO A 154 -16.02 -3.34 0.91
N VAL A 155 -16.31 -3.31 -0.39
CA VAL A 155 -15.89 -4.35 -1.34
C VAL A 155 -14.39 -4.25 -1.62
N GLU A 156 -13.85 -3.03 -1.78
CA GLU A 156 -12.41 -2.81 -1.93
C GLU A 156 -11.64 -3.22 -0.67
N LEU A 157 -12.17 -2.93 0.52
CA LEU A 157 -11.55 -3.36 1.79
C LEU A 157 -11.54 -4.88 1.93
N GLU A 158 -12.63 -5.55 1.57
CA GLU A 158 -12.72 -7.01 1.62
C GLU A 158 -11.78 -7.66 0.61
N GLY A 159 -11.74 -7.14 -0.62
CA GLY A 159 -10.77 -7.58 -1.63
C GLY A 159 -9.32 -7.43 -1.15
N LEU A 160 -8.99 -6.28 -0.57
CA LEU A 160 -7.65 -6.01 -0.05
C LEU A 160 -7.28 -6.98 1.08
N LYS A 161 -8.19 -7.25 2.01
CA LYS A 161 -7.98 -8.25 3.08
C LYS A 161 -7.70 -9.62 2.49
N ASN A 162 -8.52 -10.06 1.54
CA ASN A 162 -8.37 -11.36 0.90
C ASN A 162 -7.04 -11.46 0.13
N ALA A 163 -6.61 -10.40 -0.55
CA ALA A 163 -5.28 -10.29 -1.18
C ALA A 163 -4.16 -10.50 -0.17
N HIS A 164 -4.21 -9.83 0.98
CA HIS A 164 -3.18 -9.96 2.01
C HIS A 164 -3.20 -11.33 2.72
N ILE A 165 -4.34 -12.02 2.79
CA ILE A 165 -4.39 -13.41 3.28
C ILE A 165 -3.64 -14.35 2.34
N ARG A 166 -3.89 -14.25 1.03
CA ARG A 166 -3.19 -15.06 0.02
C ARG A 166 -1.70 -14.73 -0.03
N ASP A 167 -1.36 -13.45 0.06
CA ASP A 167 0.02 -12.99 0.07
C ASP A 167 0.76 -13.44 1.34
N GLY A 168 0.11 -13.35 2.51
CA GLY A 168 0.64 -13.88 3.76
C GLY A 168 0.93 -15.39 3.68
N ALA A 169 0.05 -16.17 3.03
CA ALA A 169 0.32 -17.58 2.78
C ALA A 169 1.51 -17.79 1.84
N ALA A 170 1.69 -16.97 0.80
CA ALA A 170 2.86 -17.03 -0.08
C ALA A 170 4.16 -16.72 0.67
N VAL A 171 4.15 -15.67 1.52
CA VAL A 171 5.30 -15.27 2.34
C VAL A 171 5.65 -16.35 3.36
N VAL A 172 4.67 -16.96 4.03
CA VAL A 172 4.96 -18.06 4.98
C VAL A 172 5.52 -19.27 4.23
N GLN A 173 4.97 -19.66 3.08
CA GLN A 173 5.53 -20.76 2.27
C GLN A 173 6.95 -20.48 1.80
N TYR A 174 7.23 -19.22 1.44
CA TYR A 174 8.57 -18.77 1.12
C TYR A 174 9.51 -18.88 2.32
N LEU A 175 9.10 -18.44 3.51
CA LEU A 175 9.92 -18.54 4.73
C LEU A 175 10.19 -20.00 5.12
N VAL A 176 9.17 -20.87 5.02
CA VAL A 176 9.32 -22.33 5.22
C VAL A 176 10.36 -22.90 4.25
N TRP A 177 10.22 -22.57 2.97
CA TRP A 177 11.15 -23.02 1.93
C TRP A 177 12.56 -22.49 2.18
N LEU A 178 12.71 -21.20 2.46
CA LEU A 178 13.99 -20.55 2.65
C LEU A 178 14.71 -21.10 3.88
N ASP A 179 14.01 -21.27 4.99
CA ASP A 179 14.55 -21.87 6.21
C ASP A 179 15.04 -23.30 5.97
N LYS A 180 14.26 -24.11 5.24
CA LYS A 180 14.68 -25.45 4.80
C LYS A 180 15.93 -25.41 3.91
N GLN A 181 15.99 -24.52 2.92
CA GLN A 181 17.16 -24.40 2.06
C GLN A 181 18.39 -23.92 2.82
N MET A 182 18.23 -23.01 3.78
CA MET A 182 19.31 -22.56 4.64
C MET A 182 19.85 -23.71 5.50
N GLN A 183 18.96 -24.58 5.99
CA GLN A 183 19.36 -25.77 6.74
C GLN A 183 20.09 -26.79 5.85
N GLU A 184 19.54 -27.13 4.68
CA GLU A 184 20.11 -28.13 3.78
C GLU A 184 21.44 -27.68 3.16
N LEU A 185 21.52 -26.43 2.69
CA LEU A 185 22.68 -25.91 1.99
C LEU A 185 23.74 -25.40 2.96
N TYR A 186 23.36 -24.71 4.02
CA TYR A 186 24.29 -23.98 4.91
C TYR A 186 24.37 -24.55 6.33
N GLY A 187 23.48 -25.47 6.72
CA GLY A 187 23.43 -26.01 8.07
C GLY A 187 22.93 -25.02 9.11
N ALA A 188 22.12 -24.03 8.71
CA ALA A 188 21.62 -22.97 9.57
C ALA A 188 20.10 -22.83 9.42
N SER A 189 19.36 -22.68 10.53
CA SER A 189 17.92 -22.39 10.53
C SER A 189 17.67 -21.05 11.19
N GLY A 190 16.84 -20.21 10.58
CA GLY A 190 16.44 -18.92 11.11
C GLY A 190 15.43 -19.01 12.24
N TYR A 191 14.64 -20.07 12.29
CA TYR A 191 13.49 -20.13 13.20
C TYR A 191 13.64 -21.18 14.30
N PHE A 192 14.46 -22.21 14.09
CA PHE A 192 14.58 -23.35 15.02
C PHE A 192 16.01 -23.61 15.47
N VAL A 193 16.14 -24.46 16.48
CA VAL A 193 17.44 -24.89 17.01
C VAL A 193 18.17 -25.73 15.96
N GLU A 194 19.43 -25.39 15.70
CA GLU A 194 20.31 -26.15 14.81
C GLU A 194 20.43 -27.59 15.32
N SER A 195 19.92 -28.55 14.56
CA SER A 195 20.18 -29.96 14.84
C SER A 195 21.60 -30.31 14.40
N GLU A 196 22.30 -31.16 15.16
CA GLU A 196 23.63 -31.70 14.84
C GLU A 196 23.62 -32.66 13.62
N VAL A 197 22.89 -32.30 12.56
CA VAL A 197 22.85 -33.10 11.34
C VAL A 197 24.21 -33.01 10.67
N ASN A 198 24.86 -34.16 10.57
CA ASN A 198 26.11 -34.40 9.87
C ASN A 198 26.25 -33.47 8.66
N ARG A 199 27.26 -32.57 8.71
CA ARG A 199 27.73 -31.76 7.60
C ARG A 199 28.22 -32.67 6.46
N LYS A 200 27.31 -33.32 5.75
CA LYS A 200 27.61 -33.90 4.45
C LYS A 200 27.76 -32.72 3.52
N VAL A 201 28.99 -32.28 3.34
CA VAL A 201 29.42 -31.39 2.28
C VAL A 201 29.14 -32.11 0.97
N GLN A 202 27.89 -32.08 0.51
CA GLN A 202 27.57 -32.43 -0.86
C GLN A 202 28.22 -31.35 -1.72
N LEU A 203 28.99 -31.79 -2.73
CA LEU A 203 29.64 -30.92 -3.71
C LEU A 203 28.61 -29.95 -4.28
N ARG A 204 28.62 -28.71 -3.76
CA ARG A 204 27.60 -27.68 -3.97
C ARG A 204 27.72 -27.12 -5.39
N THR A 205 26.80 -27.46 -6.27
CA THR A 205 26.68 -26.80 -7.59
C THR A 205 25.70 -25.63 -7.60
N THR A 206 24.80 -25.53 -6.61
CA THR A 206 23.77 -24.47 -6.55
C THR A 206 23.88 -23.70 -5.25
N ARG A 207 24.09 -22.38 -5.34
CA ARG A 207 24.09 -21.44 -4.21
C ARG A 207 22.85 -20.55 -4.30
N LEU A 208 22.33 -20.14 -3.14
CA LEU A 208 21.26 -19.14 -3.09
C LEU A 208 21.88 -17.75 -3.21
N THR A 209 21.35 -16.95 -4.13
CA THR A 209 21.61 -15.51 -4.28
C THR A 209 20.35 -14.70 -3.97
N GLU A 210 20.51 -13.40 -3.72
CA GLU A 210 19.39 -12.46 -3.55
C GLU A 210 18.35 -12.58 -4.67
N VAL A 211 18.78 -12.64 -5.94
CA VAL A 211 17.88 -12.84 -7.09
C VAL A 211 17.16 -14.19 -7.01
N SER A 212 17.90 -15.28 -6.75
CA SER A 212 17.29 -16.62 -6.75
C SER A 212 16.21 -16.77 -5.67
N VAL A 213 16.38 -16.10 -4.52
CA VAL A 213 15.40 -16.16 -3.44
C VAL A 213 14.25 -15.16 -3.65
N SER A 214 14.48 -14.03 -4.33
CA SER A 214 13.38 -13.13 -4.74
C SER A 214 12.49 -13.77 -5.79
N ASP A 215 13.08 -14.45 -6.79
CA ASP A 215 12.35 -15.18 -7.83
C ASP A 215 11.48 -16.29 -7.22
N LYS A 216 12.00 -16.95 -6.18
CA LYS A 216 11.24 -17.98 -5.48
C LYS A 216 10.04 -17.43 -4.71
N LEU A 217 10.16 -16.24 -4.12
CA LEU A 217 9.04 -15.57 -3.48
C LEU A 217 7.97 -15.16 -4.51
N GLU A 218 8.38 -14.68 -5.68
CA GLU A 218 7.45 -14.42 -6.79
C GLU A 218 6.74 -15.71 -7.25
N GLU A 219 7.44 -16.84 -7.34
CA GLU A 219 6.83 -18.14 -7.70
C GLU A 219 5.69 -18.53 -6.73
N PHE A 220 5.90 -18.37 -5.43
CA PHE A 220 4.86 -18.64 -4.42
C PHE A 220 3.67 -17.68 -4.54
N ARG A 221 3.90 -16.42 -4.92
CA ARG A 221 2.82 -15.45 -5.19
C ARG A 221 2.08 -15.77 -6.49
N ALA A 222 2.80 -16.15 -7.52
CA ALA A 222 2.26 -16.53 -8.83
C ALA A 222 1.35 -17.76 -8.74
N SER A 223 1.57 -18.63 -7.75
CA SER A 223 0.69 -19.78 -7.48
C SER A 223 -0.64 -19.40 -6.81
N LYS A 224 -0.84 -18.14 -6.37
CA LYS A 224 -2.04 -17.70 -5.66
C LYS A 224 -3.13 -17.25 -6.62
N GLN A 225 -4.38 -17.49 -6.21
CA GLN A 225 -5.54 -17.01 -6.96
C GLN A 225 -5.50 -15.48 -7.11
N HIS A 226 -5.95 -15.01 -8.27
CA HIS A 226 -6.04 -13.60 -8.65
C HIS A 226 -4.72 -12.86 -8.83
N PHE A 227 -3.55 -13.51 -8.72
CA PHE A 227 -2.26 -12.87 -8.97
C PHE A 227 -2.15 -12.27 -10.39
N LYS A 228 -1.52 -11.09 -10.49
CA LYS A 228 -1.33 -10.33 -11.73
C LYS A 228 0.09 -9.80 -11.94
N GLY A 229 1.04 -10.19 -11.09
CA GLY A 229 2.43 -9.73 -11.11
C GLY A 229 2.82 -9.08 -9.79
N LEU A 230 4.10 -8.71 -9.65
CA LEU A 230 4.58 -7.97 -8.49
C LEU A 230 4.02 -6.53 -8.48
N SER A 231 3.88 -5.93 -7.30
CA SER A 231 3.47 -4.53 -7.13
C SER A 231 4.63 -3.54 -7.21
N PHE A 232 5.86 -4.03 -7.13
CA PHE A 232 7.14 -3.35 -7.39
C PHE A 232 8.26 -4.42 -7.52
N PRO A 233 9.47 -4.09 -8.03
CA PRO A 233 10.60 -5.02 -8.00
C PRO A 233 10.93 -5.41 -6.56
N THR A 234 10.99 -6.71 -6.26
CA THR A 234 11.37 -7.20 -4.93
C THR A 234 12.76 -6.70 -4.56
N ILE A 235 12.85 -6.01 -3.43
CA ILE A 235 14.12 -5.74 -2.74
C ILE A 235 14.46 -7.02 -2.00
N SER A 236 15.57 -7.65 -2.35
CA SER A 236 16.11 -8.83 -1.66
C SER A 236 17.56 -8.56 -1.38
N SER A 237 17.95 -8.49 -0.11
CA SER A 237 19.21 -7.87 0.30
C SER A 237 19.87 -8.60 1.46
N VAL A 238 21.17 -8.85 1.34
CA VAL A 238 21.99 -9.55 2.33
C VAL A 238 23.05 -8.62 2.92
N GLY A 239 23.09 -8.54 4.25
CA GLY A 239 24.07 -7.76 5.00
C GLY A 239 24.14 -6.30 4.50
N PRO A 240 25.30 -5.80 4.03
CA PRO A 240 25.47 -4.40 3.66
C PRO A 240 24.50 -3.90 2.59
N ASN A 241 24.03 -4.78 1.70
CA ASN A 241 23.03 -4.42 0.69
C ASN A 241 21.71 -4.00 1.34
N GLY A 242 21.38 -4.56 2.52
CA GLY A 242 20.19 -4.18 3.27
C GLY A 242 20.22 -2.75 3.80
N ALA A 243 21.40 -2.12 3.92
CA ALA A 243 21.52 -0.72 4.31
C ALA A 243 21.12 0.26 3.19
N ILE A 244 20.96 -0.23 1.95
CA ILE A 244 20.54 0.58 0.80
C ILE A 244 19.01 0.48 0.69
N ILE A 245 18.32 1.57 1.07
CA ILE A 245 16.85 1.60 1.24
C ILE A 245 16.09 1.07 0.00
N HIS A 246 16.51 1.45 -1.21
CA HIS A 246 15.93 1.02 -2.49
C HIS A 246 16.87 0.07 -3.27
N TYR A 247 17.53 -0.86 -2.59
CA TYR A 247 18.37 -1.85 -3.24
C TYR A 247 17.57 -2.72 -4.22
N GLY A 248 18.11 -2.96 -5.42
CA GLY A 248 17.56 -3.94 -6.36
C GLY A 248 18.68 -4.89 -6.77
N PRO A 249 18.59 -6.20 -6.45
CA PRO A 249 19.62 -7.14 -6.85
C PRO A 249 19.60 -7.35 -8.37
N GLU A 250 20.78 -7.36 -8.99
CA GLU A 250 20.95 -7.74 -10.40
C GLU A 250 21.67 -9.07 -10.50
N VAL A 251 21.34 -9.89 -11.50
CA VAL A 251 21.88 -11.26 -11.65
C VAL A 251 23.41 -11.25 -11.63
N GLU A 252 24.03 -10.26 -12.26
CA GLU A 252 25.47 -10.13 -12.44
C GLU A 252 26.21 -9.68 -11.18
N THR A 253 25.53 -9.00 -10.25
CA THR A 253 26.15 -8.32 -9.10
C THR A 253 25.58 -8.71 -7.74
N CYS A 254 24.50 -9.49 -7.70
CA CYS A 254 23.82 -9.87 -6.47
C CYS A 254 24.70 -10.69 -5.53
N ALA A 255 24.47 -10.51 -4.23
CA ALA A 255 25.16 -11.26 -3.20
C ALA A 255 24.59 -12.68 -3.07
N GLU A 256 25.44 -13.61 -2.63
CA GLU A 256 25.02 -14.90 -2.11
C GLU A 256 24.42 -14.74 -0.71
N LEU A 257 23.47 -15.60 -0.36
CA LEU A 257 22.94 -15.70 1.00
C LEU A 257 24.07 -16.15 1.95
N ASP A 258 24.22 -15.44 3.07
CA ASP A 258 25.16 -15.75 4.14
C ASP A 258 24.37 -15.91 5.43
N PRO A 259 24.41 -17.09 6.09
CA PRO A 259 23.65 -17.29 7.32
C PRO A 259 24.05 -16.34 8.43
N ASN A 260 25.27 -15.80 8.44
CA ASN A 260 25.74 -14.91 9.49
C ASN A 260 25.40 -13.43 9.25
N ARG A 261 24.65 -13.13 8.19
CA ARG A 261 24.21 -11.77 7.85
C ARG A 261 22.69 -11.68 7.91
N MET A 262 22.19 -10.49 8.23
CA MET A 262 20.76 -10.19 8.07
C MET A 262 20.35 -10.31 6.60
N TYR A 263 19.16 -10.83 6.39
CA TYR A 263 18.48 -10.88 5.11
C TYR A 263 17.18 -10.08 5.22
N LEU A 264 17.03 -9.06 4.38
CA LEU A 264 15.84 -8.24 4.28
C LEU A 264 15.21 -8.47 2.91
N PHE A 265 13.91 -8.79 2.92
CA PHE A 265 13.10 -8.76 1.71
C PHE A 265 11.92 -7.82 1.88
N ASP A 266 11.77 -6.91 0.94
CA ASP A 266 10.63 -6.02 0.77
C ASP A 266 10.02 -6.26 -0.59
N SER A 267 8.73 -6.61 -0.59
CA SER A 267 8.11 -7.22 -1.75
C SER A 267 6.59 -7.18 -1.66
N GLY A 268 5.93 -7.09 -2.81
CA GLY A 268 4.47 -7.10 -2.86
C GLY A 268 3.93 -7.62 -4.19
N ALA A 269 2.62 -7.81 -4.27
CA ALA A 269 1.94 -8.30 -5.46
C ALA A 269 0.69 -7.51 -5.81
N GLN A 270 0.38 -7.52 -7.10
CA GLN A 270 -0.91 -7.13 -7.64
C GLN A 270 -1.81 -8.36 -7.69
N TYR A 271 -2.97 -8.24 -7.07
CA TYR A 271 -4.10 -9.15 -7.22
C TYR A 271 -5.26 -8.39 -7.85
N VAL A 272 -6.16 -9.07 -8.56
CA VAL A 272 -7.36 -8.43 -9.16
C VAL A 272 -8.17 -7.63 -8.13
N ASP A 273 -8.15 -8.06 -6.89
CA ASP A 273 -8.90 -7.54 -5.76
C ASP A 273 -8.06 -6.74 -4.75
N GLY A 274 -6.77 -6.50 -4.99
CA GLY A 274 -5.94 -5.70 -4.09
C GLY A 274 -4.47 -5.58 -4.48
N THR A 275 -3.77 -4.63 -3.87
CA THR A 275 -2.31 -4.48 -3.98
C THR A 275 -1.70 -4.76 -2.61
N THR A 276 -0.62 -5.52 -2.52
CA THR A 276 0.07 -5.82 -1.26
C THR A 276 1.44 -5.18 -1.19
N ASP A 277 1.88 -4.97 0.05
CA ASP A 277 3.21 -4.47 0.40
C ASP A 277 3.63 -5.07 1.76
N ILE A 278 4.83 -5.63 1.82
CA ILE A 278 5.35 -6.29 3.02
C ILE A 278 6.87 -6.41 2.99
N THR A 279 7.46 -5.96 4.10
CA THR A 279 8.87 -6.17 4.42
C THR A 279 9.03 -7.06 5.65
N ARG A 280 9.95 -8.02 5.58
CA ARG A 280 10.48 -8.74 6.75
C ARG A 280 12.01 -8.77 6.71
N THR A 281 12.61 -8.73 7.89
CA THR A 281 14.05 -8.91 8.08
C THR A 281 14.27 -10.15 8.94
N VAL A 282 15.16 -11.04 8.52
CA VAL A 282 15.47 -12.33 9.17
C VAL A 282 16.98 -12.57 9.27
N HIS A 283 17.39 -13.48 10.14
CA HIS A 283 18.77 -13.91 10.31
C HIS A 283 18.83 -15.43 10.51
N PHE A 284 19.70 -16.13 9.78
CA PHE A 284 19.74 -17.61 9.80
C PHE A 284 20.77 -18.18 10.77
N GLY A 285 21.81 -17.43 11.11
CA GLY A 285 22.87 -17.79 12.04
C GLY A 285 22.63 -17.21 13.42
N LYS A 286 23.67 -16.59 13.99
CA LYS A 286 23.64 -15.94 15.30
C LYS A 286 23.69 -14.42 15.17
N PRO A 287 22.58 -13.70 15.40
CA PRO A 287 22.60 -12.24 15.38
C PRO A 287 23.40 -11.68 16.57
N THR A 288 24.07 -10.56 16.32
CA THR A 288 24.81 -9.77 17.32
C THR A 288 23.85 -9.04 18.26
N SER A 289 24.33 -8.65 19.45
CA SER A 289 23.53 -7.84 20.38
C SER A 289 23.10 -6.50 19.78
N HIS A 290 23.93 -5.92 18.91
CA HIS A 290 23.63 -4.66 18.21
C HIS A 290 22.50 -4.84 17.19
N GLU A 291 22.58 -5.87 16.35
CA GLU A 291 21.51 -6.26 15.41
C GLU A 291 20.18 -6.48 16.14
N LYS A 292 20.18 -7.23 17.26
CA LYS A 292 18.96 -7.49 18.04
C LYS A 292 18.38 -6.22 18.66
N ALA A 293 19.22 -5.33 19.21
CA ALA A 293 18.78 -4.06 19.77
C ALA A 293 18.15 -3.15 18.71
N CYS A 294 18.78 -3.05 17.52
CA CYS A 294 18.26 -2.27 16.40
C CYS A 294 16.93 -2.85 15.90
N TYR A 295 16.85 -4.17 15.69
CA TYR A 295 15.63 -4.84 15.23
C TYR A 295 14.48 -4.64 16.22
N THR A 296 14.78 -4.76 17.52
CA THR A 296 13.80 -4.54 18.58
C THR A 296 13.34 -3.08 18.63
N GLY A 297 14.24 -2.12 18.40
CA GLY A 297 13.88 -0.70 18.26
C GLY A 297 12.90 -0.46 17.11
N VAL A 298 13.17 -1.02 15.93
CA VAL A 298 12.27 -0.95 14.77
C VAL A 298 10.92 -1.60 15.08
N LEU A 299 10.93 -2.80 15.66
CA LEU A 299 9.71 -3.53 16.02
C LEU A 299 8.85 -2.76 17.02
N LYS A 300 9.46 -2.16 18.06
CA LYS A 300 8.72 -1.32 19.01
C LYS A 300 8.09 -0.11 18.33
N GLY A 301 8.77 0.47 17.34
CA GLY A 301 8.22 1.56 16.53
C GLY A 301 6.98 1.12 15.76
N HIS A 302 7.09 -0.02 15.10
CA HIS A 302 5.98 -0.64 14.34
C HIS A 302 4.79 -0.95 15.26
N ILE A 303 5.03 -1.59 16.40
CA ILE A 303 3.97 -1.87 17.39
C ILE A 303 3.34 -0.59 17.92
N GLY A 304 4.15 0.44 18.21
CA GLY A 304 3.71 1.72 18.73
C GLY A 304 2.78 2.47 17.78
N LEU A 305 3.11 2.48 16.48
CA LEU A 305 2.24 3.08 15.47
C LEU A 305 0.98 2.23 15.22
N GLY A 306 1.14 0.92 14.97
CA GLY A 306 0.02 0.02 14.71
C GLY A 306 -1.03 -0.05 15.83
N ASN A 307 -0.63 0.18 17.09
CA ASN A 307 -1.56 0.21 18.24
C ASN A 307 -2.11 1.59 18.59
N ALA A 308 -1.74 2.64 17.83
CA ALA A 308 -2.16 3.99 18.16
C ALA A 308 -3.69 4.15 18.15
N ARG A 309 -4.21 4.88 19.14
CA ARG A 309 -5.58 5.42 19.16
C ARG A 309 -5.49 6.93 19.20
N PHE A 310 -6.07 7.61 18.23
CA PHE A 310 -5.84 9.04 18.00
C PHE A 310 -7.14 9.77 17.61
N PRO A 311 -7.30 11.06 17.92
CA PRO A 311 -8.54 11.78 17.63
C PRO A 311 -8.74 12.00 16.12
N ASN A 312 -9.98 12.12 15.70
CA ASN A 312 -10.33 12.54 14.34
C ASN A 312 -9.63 13.86 13.95
N GLY A 313 -9.25 13.97 12.68
CA GLY A 313 -8.51 15.12 12.14
C GLY A 313 -6.99 15.03 12.35
N THR A 314 -6.48 13.97 12.97
CA THR A 314 -5.02 13.74 13.07
C THR A 314 -4.42 13.40 11.70
N THR A 315 -3.29 14.01 11.37
CA THR A 315 -2.55 13.75 10.14
C THR A 315 -1.41 12.76 10.38
N GLY A 316 -0.97 12.07 9.33
CA GLY A 316 0.14 11.11 9.46
C GLY A 316 1.47 11.77 9.86
N ASN A 317 1.64 13.08 9.66
CA ASN A 317 2.79 13.82 10.18
C ASN A 317 2.89 13.77 11.71
N THR A 318 1.75 13.82 12.40
CA THR A 318 1.68 13.76 13.87
C THR A 318 1.97 12.35 14.39
N LEU A 319 1.64 11.31 13.62
CA LEU A 319 1.78 9.92 14.03
C LEU A 319 3.17 9.33 13.72
N ASP A 320 3.88 9.88 12.72
CA ASP A 320 5.21 9.40 12.28
C ASP A 320 6.22 9.27 13.43
N ILE A 321 6.17 10.16 14.42
CA ILE A 321 7.05 10.12 15.60
C ILE A 321 6.87 8.85 16.45
N LEU A 322 5.69 8.22 16.45
CA LEU A 322 5.42 7.03 17.25
C LEU A 322 6.33 5.86 16.83
N ALA A 323 6.61 5.75 15.54
CA ALA A 323 7.48 4.72 15.00
C ALA A 323 8.98 5.05 15.16
N ARG A 324 9.34 6.33 15.26
CA ARG A 324 10.72 6.78 15.46
C ARG A 324 11.18 6.79 16.91
N LEU A 325 10.25 7.06 17.83
CA LEU A 325 10.57 7.30 19.24
C LEU A 325 11.41 6.19 19.86
N PRO A 326 11.17 4.88 19.61
CA PRO A 326 12.02 3.83 20.16
C PRO A 326 13.46 3.86 19.63
N LEU A 327 13.67 4.22 18.35
CA LEU A 327 14.99 4.35 17.73
C LEU A 327 15.75 5.59 18.24
N TRP A 328 15.06 6.73 18.38
CA TRP A 328 15.64 7.97 18.87
C TRP A 328 16.23 7.85 20.29
N LYS A 329 15.69 6.96 21.13
CA LYS A 329 16.26 6.65 22.46
C LYS A 329 17.70 6.13 22.40
N TYR A 330 18.08 5.53 21.27
CA TYR A 330 19.42 5.00 21.00
C TYR A 330 20.22 5.89 20.03
N GLY A 331 19.70 7.07 19.65
CA GLY A 331 20.32 7.95 18.67
C GLY A 331 20.24 7.44 17.22
N LEU A 332 19.33 6.50 16.94
CA LEU A 332 19.13 5.91 15.61
C LEU A 332 17.93 6.56 14.91
N ASP A 333 17.93 6.62 13.57
CA ASP A 333 16.81 7.15 12.77
C ASP A 333 16.79 6.52 11.36
N TYR A 334 15.73 6.77 10.58
CA TYR A 334 15.61 6.33 9.18
C TYR A 334 15.22 7.46 8.23
N ARG A 335 15.70 7.39 6.98
CA ARG A 335 15.68 8.51 6.02
C ARG A 335 14.46 8.56 5.09
N HIS A 336 13.44 7.72 5.33
CA HIS A 336 12.18 7.70 4.59
C HIS A 336 10.97 7.98 5.51
N GLY A 337 9.78 8.13 4.92
CA GLY A 337 8.53 8.23 5.68
C GLY A 337 8.19 6.89 6.35
N THR A 338 7.35 6.92 7.37
CA THR A 338 6.92 5.69 8.07
C THR A 338 5.85 4.92 7.33
N GLY A 339 5.14 5.55 6.40
CA GLY A 339 4.21 4.83 5.54
C GLY A 339 3.52 5.69 4.49
N HIS A 340 2.94 5.02 3.51
CA HIS A 340 2.20 5.59 2.39
C HIS A 340 0.85 4.88 2.22
N GLY A 341 -0.11 5.53 1.56
CA GLY A 341 -1.34 4.83 1.20
C GLY A 341 -1.09 3.76 0.13
N ILE A 342 -2.01 2.80 0.02
CA ILE A 342 -1.95 1.71 -0.96
C ILE A 342 -3.23 1.64 -1.79
N GLY A 343 -3.11 1.45 -3.09
CA GLY A 343 -4.24 1.34 -4.01
C GLY A 343 -4.94 -0.02 -3.98
N SER A 344 -6.17 -0.06 -4.51
CA SER A 344 -6.91 -1.31 -4.72
C SER A 344 -6.69 -1.81 -6.15
N TYR A 345 -5.75 -2.75 -6.32
CA TYR A 345 -5.25 -3.19 -7.63
C TYR A 345 -4.83 -1.99 -8.48
N LEU A 346 -3.99 -1.12 -7.91
CA LEU A 346 -3.49 0.14 -8.49
C LEU A 346 -2.04 0.34 -8.03
N ASN A 347 -1.58 1.59 -7.89
CA ASN A 347 -0.23 1.87 -7.44
C ASN A 347 -0.03 1.40 -5.99
N VAL A 348 1.12 0.79 -5.71
CA VAL A 348 1.52 0.43 -4.34
C VAL A 348 1.71 1.67 -3.46
N HIS A 349 2.32 2.72 -4.04
CA HIS A 349 2.42 4.05 -3.42
C HIS A 349 1.27 4.94 -3.88
N GLU A 350 0.31 5.19 -2.99
CA GLU A 350 -0.90 5.92 -3.30
C GLU A 350 -1.28 6.97 -2.24
N GLY A 351 -1.18 8.24 -2.60
CA GLY A 351 -1.67 9.34 -1.78
C GLY A 351 -3.19 9.59 -1.91
N PRO A 352 -3.72 10.64 -1.24
CA PRO A 352 -2.96 11.80 -0.77
C PRO A 352 -2.47 11.73 0.68
N HIS A 353 -2.99 10.82 1.49
CA HIS A 353 -2.53 10.61 2.87
C HIS A 353 -1.22 9.80 2.89
N GLN A 354 -0.42 10.02 3.92
CA GLN A 354 0.82 9.30 4.21
C GLN A 354 1.21 9.54 5.67
N ILE A 355 2.03 8.66 6.25
CA ILE A 355 2.62 8.82 7.58
C ILE A 355 4.09 9.17 7.37
N SER A 356 4.44 10.45 7.52
CA SER A 356 5.78 10.92 7.24
C SER A 356 6.10 12.22 7.99
N PHE A 357 7.34 12.39 8.41
CA PHE A 357 7.87 13.67 8.89
C PHE A 357 7.81 14.80 7.84
N ARG A 358 7.66 14.47 6.55
CA ARG A 358 7.66 15.44 5.45
C ARG A 358 6.43 16.35 5.48
N PRO A 359 6.54 17.63 5.08
CA PRO A 359 5.43 18.59 5.14
C PRO A 359 4.14 18.15 4.44
N ALA A 360 4.24 17.43 3.32
CA ALA A 360 3.08 16.97 2.57
C ALA A 360 2.14 16.04 3.38
N ALA A 361 2.65 15.36 4.40
CA ALA A 361 1.85 14.51 5.29
C ALA A 361 0.90 15.29 6.21
N ARG A 362 0.98 16.62 6.23
CA ARG A 362 0.08 17.51 6.99
C ARG A 362 -1.20 17.87 6.24
N ASN A 363 -1.25 17.57 4.93
CA ASN A 363 -2.30 18.09 4.06
C ASN A 363 -3.64 17.35 4.20
N VAL A 364 -3.60 16.06 4.52
CA VAL A 364 -4.79 15.21 4.58
C VAL A 364 -4.81 14.44 5.91
N PRO A 365 -5.83 14.65 6.76
CA PRO A 365 -6.01 13.83 7.96
C PRO A 365 -6.38 12.41 7.58
N LEU A 366 -5.95 11.45 8.41
CA LEU A 366 -6.38 10.07 8.27
C LEU A 366 -7.88 9.96 8.54
N GLN A 367 -8.55 9.11 7.79
CA GLN A 367 -9.99 8.88 7.85
C GLN A 367 -10.28 7.37 7.81
N PRO A 368 -11.40 6.92 8.40
CA PRO A 368 -11.83 5.53 8.29
C PRO A 368 -11.81 5.04 6.84
N SER A 369 -11.50 3.76 6.63
CA SER A 369 -11.34 3.10 5.33
C SER A 369 -10.11 3.48 4.51
N MET A 370 -9.30 4.45 4.96
CA MET A 370 -7.97 4.64 4.38
C MET A 370 -7.08 3.45 4.69
N THR A 371 -6.27 3.07 3.72
CA THR A 371 -5.25 2.02 3.83
C THR A 371 -3.88 2.67 3.82
N VAL A 372 -2.95 2.24 4.67
CA VAL A 372 -1.62 2.86 4.82
C VAL A 372 -0.60 1.83 5.30
N THR A 373 0.64 1.90 4.81
CA THR A 373 1.75 1.10 5.34
C THR A 373 2.21 1.62 6.70
N ASP A 374 2.82 0.75 7.49
CA ASP A 374 3.56 1.03 8.71
C ASP A 374 4.88 0.27 8.60
N GLU A 375 5.94 0.97 8.19
CA GLU A 375 7.19 0.43 7.69
C GLU A 375 8.44 1.11 8.30
N PRO A 376 8.56 1.27 9.63
CA PRO A 376 9.80 1.80 10.20
C PRO A 376 11.01 0.94 9.84
N GLY A 377 12.18 1.56 9.88
CA GLY A 377 13.43 0.86 9.60
C GLY A 377 14.64 1.47 10.29
N TYR A 378 15.79 0.84 10.08
CA TYR A 378 17.11 1.34 10.44
C TYR A 378 18.13 0.77 9.47
N TYR A 379 19.08 1.59 9.02
CA TYR A 379 20.02 1.25 7.97
C TYR A 379 21.42 1.70 8.38
N GLU A 380 22.32 0.74 8.56
CA GLU A 380 23.69 0.98 8.99
C GLU A 380 24.64 0.79 7.80
N ASP A 381 25.15 1.91 7.30
CA ASP A 381 25.99 1.97 6.10
C ASP A 381 27.13 0.93 6.16
N GLY A 382 27.20 0.07 5.13
CA GLY A 382 28.23 -0.97 5.03
C GLY A 382 28.05 -2.19 5.95
N SER A 383 26.93 -2.27 6.69
CA SER A 383 26.71 -3.31 7.70
C SER A 383 25.43 -4.13 7.44
N PHE A 384 24.26 -3.59 7.81
CA PHE A 384 22.95 -4.25 7.64
C PHE A 384 21.83 -3.21 7.55
N GLY A 385 20.64 -3.66 7.14
CA GLY A 385 19.42 -2.87 7.28
C GLY A 385 18.27 -3.71 7.79
N ILE A 386 17.33 -3.03 8.42
CA ILE A 386 16.11 -3.59 9.00
C ILE A 386 14.96 -2.72 8.52
N ARG A 387 13.90 -3.35 8.01
CA ARG A 387 12.59 -2.76 7.84
C ARG A 387 11.54 -3.81 8.18
N LEU A 388 10.48 -3.36 8.85
CA LEU A 388 9.36 -4.20 9.27
C LEU A 388 8.09 -3.51 8.85
N GLU A 389 7.34 -4.15 7.96
CA GLU A 389 6.24 -3.48 7.30
C GLU A 389 4.96 -4.31 7.29
N ASN A 390 3.85 -3.63 7.57
CA ASN A 390 2.50 -4.13 7.34
C ASN A 390 1.66 -3.03 6.69
N VAL A 391 0.60 -3.44 6.00
CA VAL A 391 -0.52 -2.58 5.61
C VAL A 391 -1.57 -2.59 6.73
N LEU A 392 -2.07 -1.38 7.01
CA LEU A 392 -3.08 -1.07 8.01
C LEU A 392 -4.34 -0.49 7.35
N ILE A 393 -5.50 -0.75 7.94
CA ILE A 393 -6.76 -0.06 7.63
C ILE A 393 -7.10 0.86 8.80
N VAL A 394 -7.36 2.13 8.52
CA VAL A 394 -7.87 3.09 9.52
C VAL A 394 -9.33 2.75 9.84
N LYS A 395 -9.66 2.67 11.12
CA LYS A 395 -11.00 2.41 11.65
C LYS A 395 -11.37 3.39 12.72
N GLU A 396 -12.68 3.56 12.94
CA GLU A 396 -13.19 4.13 14.19
C GLU A 396 -12.68 3.31 15.37
N ALA A 397 -12.27 3.99 16.43
CA ALA A 397 -11.78 3.40 17.67
C ALA A 397 -12.82 3.56 18.77
N ASP A 398 -13.09 2.45 19.47
CA ASP A 398 -13.76 2.52 20.75
C ASP A 398 -12.78 3.04 21.82
N THR A 399 -13.15 4.13 22.47
CA THR A 399 -12.43 4.72 23.59
C THR A 399 -13.36 4.92 24.78
N LYS A 400 -12.85 4.72 25.99
CA LYS A 400 -13.63 4.90 27.24
C LYS A 400 -14.19 6.32 27.38
N PHE A 401 -13.47 7.31 26.85
CA PHE A 401 -13.82 8.71 26.91
C PHE A 401 -13.74 9.33 25.52
N ASN A 402 -14.52 10.36 25.27
CA ASN A 402 -14.52 11.12 24.02
C ASN A 402 -14.35 12.62 24.34
N PHE A 403 -13.11 13.13 24.25
CA PHE A 403 -12.81 14.51 24.62
C PHE A 403 -13.32 15.48 23.54
N GLY A 404 -14.29 16.32 23.93
CA GLY A 404 -14.90 17.32 23.04
C GLY A 404 -15.69 16.69 21.89
N ASP A 405 -16.24 15.49 22.10
CA ASP A 405 -17.05 14.74 21.12
C ASP A 405 -16.39 14.55 19.75
N LYS A 406 -15.05 14.56 19.70
CA LYS A 406 -14.27 14.49 18.47
C LYS A 406 -14.36 13.13 17.77
N GLY A 407 -14.54 12.04 18.52
CA GLY A 407 -14.34 10.69 18.03
C GLY A 407 -12.85 10.36 17.82
N TYR A 408 -12.55 9.06 17.74
CA TYR A 408 -11.19 8.54 17.71
C TYR A 408 -11.05 7.46 16.64
N LEU A 409 -9.84 7.32 16.14
CA LEU A 409 -9.43 6.35 15.12
C LEU A 409 -8.37 5.41 15.67
N SER A 410 -8.25 4.24 15.05
CA SER A 410 -7.26 3.21 15.31
C SER A 410 -6.91 2.47 14.02
N PHE A 411 -5.96 1.54 14.07
CA PHE A 411 -5.57 0.71 12.94
C PHE A 411 -6.02 -0.75 13.09
N GLU A 412 -6.40 -1.37 11.97
CA GLU A 412 -6.51 -2.82 11.80
C GLU A 412 -5.35 -3.31 10.93
N HIS A 413 -4.56 -4.26 11.44
CA HIS A 413 -3.55 -4.95 10.65
C HIS A 413 -4.20 -5.91 9.66
N ILE A 414 -3.72 -5.93 8.42
CA ILE A 414 -4.17 -6.89 7.41
C ILE A 414 -3.05 -7.71 6.77
N THR A 415 -1.79 -7.41 7.05
CA THR A 415 -0.63 -8.17 6.58
C THR A 415 -0.30 -9.31 7.56
N TRP A 416 -0.10 -10.54 7.05
CA TRP A 416 0.05 -11.74 7.87
C TRP A 416 1.34 -12.50 7.54
N ALA A 417 2.39 -12.28 8.33
CA ALA A 417 3.61 -13.10 8.33
C ALA A 417 4.35 -12.90 9.66
N PRO A 418 4.95 -13.96 10.23
CA PRO A 418 5.57 -13.87 11.54
C PRO A 418 6.79 -12.94 11.55
N TYR A 419 6.92 -12.12 12.59
CA TYR A 419 8.21 -11.52 12.96
C TYR A 419 9.13 -12.58 13.56
N GLN A 420 10.42 -12.52 13.22
CA GLN A 420 11.39 -13.50 13.71
C GLN A 420 11.81 -13.20 15.15
N THR A 421 11.48 -14.09 16.08
CA THR A 421 11.80 -13.95 17.52
C THR A 421 13.30 -14.02 17.79
N LYS A 422 14.07 -14.73 16.97
CA LYS A 422 15.54 -14.80 17.04
C LYS A 422 16.22 -13.42 17.02
N LEU A 423 15.66 -12.48 16.27
CA LEU A 423 16.18 -11.10 16.15
C LEU A 423 15.70 -10.16 17.28
N MET A 424 14.86 -10.65 18.20
CA MET A 424 14.33 -9.83 19.28
C MET A 424 15.22 -9.90 20.52
N GLU A 425 15.48 -8.75 21.11
CA GLU A 425 15.98 -8.63 22.47
C GLU A 425 14.78 -8.50 23.41
N VAL A 426 14.24 -9.65 23.85
CA VAL A 426 12.99 -9.74 24.62
C VAL A 426 13.02 -8.88 25.89
N SER A 427 14.20 -8.73 26.50
CA SER A 427 14.38 -7.87 27.69
C SER A 427 14.09 -6.38 27.46
N LEU A 428 14.02 -5.92 26.20
CA LEU A 428 13.65 -4.55 25.84
C LEU A 428 12.16 -4.37 25.53
N LEU A 429 11.39 -5.46 25.47
CA LEU A 429 9.96 -5.42 25.23
C LEU A 429 9.21 -5.22 26.54
N VAL A 430 8.17 -4.39 26.51
CA VAL A 430 7.24 -4.25 27.65
C VAL A 430 6.13 -5.31 27.55
N PRO A 431 5.44 -5.65 28.65
CA PRO A 431 4.42 -6.71 28.64
C PRO A 431 3.34 -6.54 27.56
N GLU A 432 2.90 -5.32 27.29
CA GLU A 432 1.90 -5.03 26.27
C GLU A 432 2.40 -5.30 24.84
N GLU A 433 3.70 -5.10 24.58
CA GLU A 433 4.31 -5.40 23.28
C GLU A 433 4.46 -6.92 23.08
N ILE A 434 4.78 -7.65 24.16
CA ILE A 434 4.82 -9.12 24.16
C ILE A 434 3.42 -9.70 23.92
N GLU A 435 2.40 -9.18 24.63
CA GLU A 435 1.02 -9.59 24.41
C GLU A 435 0.57 -9.32 22.98
N TRP A 436 0.89 -8.13 22.44
CA TRP A 436 0.59 -7.79 21.05
C TRP A 436 1.24 -8.77 20.07
N LEU A 437 2.52 -9.07 20.26
CA LEU A 437 3.26 -9.99 19.38
C LEU A 437 2.64 -11.38 19.40
N ASN A 438 2.41 -11.93 20.60
CA ASN A 438 1.80 -13.24 20.79
C ASN A 438 0.40 -13.31 20.15
N LYS A 439 -0.40 -12.25 20.27
CA LYS A 439 -1.72 -12.14 19.63
C LYS A 439 -1.62 -12.06 18.11
N TYR A 440 -0.71 -11.25 17.57
CA TYR A 440 -0.48 -11.13 16.13
C TYR A 440 -0.02 -12.47 15.52
N HIS A 441 0.92 -13.13 16.18
CA HIS A 441 1.42 -14.47 15.84
C HIS A 441 0.32 -15.54 15.88
N SER A 442 -0.54 -15.53 16.92
CA SER A 442 -1.72 -16.38 16.94
C SER A 442 -2.66 -16.12 15.78
N ARG A 443 -2.88 -14.85 15.45
CA ARG A 443 -3.75 -14.47 14.35
C ARG A 443 -3.18 -14.91 12.99
N CYS A 444 -1.86 -14.85 12.80
CA CYS A 444 -1.21 -15.41 11.62
C CYS A 444 -1.55 -16.90 11.44
N ARG A 445 -1.45 -17.70 12.51
CA ARG A 445 -1.81 -19.13 12.46
C ARG A 445 -3.28 -19.33 12.07
N GLU A 446 -4.19 -18.62 12.73
CA GLU A 446 -5.63 -18.76 12.49
C GLU A 446 -6.03 -18.39 11.06
N ILE A 447 -5.54 -17.25 10.57
CA ILE A 447 -5.91 -16.72 9.25
C ILE A 447 -5.31 -17.57 8.13
N LEU A 448 -4.06 -18.01 8.29
CA LEU A 448 -3.34 -18.70 7.22
C LEU A 448 -3.58 -20.21 7.22
N ALA A 449 -4.13 -20.79 8.29
CA ALA A 449 -4.40 -22.23 8.39
C ALA A 449 -5.12 -22.85 7.17
N PRO A 450 -6.14 -22.21 6.57
CA PRO A 450 -6.82 -22.78 5.39
C PRO A 450 -5.98 -22.80 4.12
N TYR A 451 -4.83 -22.10 4.10
CA TYR A 451 -4.01 -21.86 2.90
C TYR A 451 -2.65 -22.56 2.94
N LEU A 452 -2.36 -23.27 4.03
CA LEU A 452 -1.08 -23.90 4.29
C LEU A 452 -1.27 -25.41 4.45
N ASN A 453 -0.31 -26.20 3.98
CA ASN A 453 -0.31 -27.65 4.19
C ASN A 453 0.15 -28.00 5.63
N ALA A 454 0.09 -29.29 5.99
CA ALA A 454 0.43 -29.74 7.34
C ALA A 454 1.86 -29.38 7.78
N SER A 455 2.86 -29.53 6.90
CA SER A 455 4.25 -29.18 7.22
C SER A 455 4.47 -27.68 7.35
N GLU A 456 3.85 -26.88 6.49
CA GLU A 456 3.90 -25.42 6.55
C GLU A 456 3.23 -24.89 7.82
N MET A 457 2.11 -25.50 8.21
CA MET A 457 1.42 -25.15 9.44
C MET A 457 2.21 -25.53 10.69
N GLU A 458 2.92 -26.65 10.67
CA GLU A 458 3.76 -27.04 11.81
C GLU A 458 4.94 -26.08 11.97
N TRP A 459 5.61 -25.75 10.86
CA TRP A 459 6.63 -24.71 10.84
C TRP A 459 6.10 -23.39 11.38
N LEU A 460 4.91 -22.96 10.93
CA LEU A 460 4.32 -21.70 11.38
C LEU A 460 4.01 -21.72 12.87
N LYS A 461 3.50 -22.84 13.42
CA LYS A 461 3.24 -22.96 14.86
C LYS A 461 4.51 -22.78 15.68
N GLU A 462 5.57 -23.48 15.33
CA GLU A 462 6.85 -23.42 16.03
C GLU A 462 7.47 -22.01 15.91
N ALA A 463 7.45 -21.43 14.70
CA ALA A 463 7.96 -20.08 14.44
C ALA A 463 7.18 -18.96 15.16
N THR A 464 6.01 -19.28 15.71
CA THR A 464 5.10 -18.33 16.37
C THR A 464 4.73 -18.74 17.79
N GLU A 465 5.51 -19.61 18.42
CA GLU A 465 5.30 -19.96 19.83
C GLU A 465 5.30 -18.70 20.70
N PRO A 466 4.38 -18.59 21.67
CA PRO A 466 4.31 -17.43 22.53
C PRO A 466 5.64 -17.20 23.27
N ILE A 467 6.16 -15.98 23.23
CA ILE A 467 7.32 -15.60 24.03
C ILE A 467 6.87 -15.20 25.45
N GLY A 468 7.68 -15.58 26.44
CA GLY A 468 7.46 -15.25 27.85
C GLY A 468 7.85 -13.81 28.18
N ALA A 469 7.18 -13.23 29.18
CA ALA A 469 7.52 -11.93 29.76
C ALA A 469 8.68 -12.03 30.77
#